data_AF-A0AA44TF51-F1
#
_entry.id   AF-A0AA44TF51-F1
#
_cell.length_a   1.000
_cell.length_b   1.000
_cell.length_c   1.000
_cell.angle_alpha   90.00
_cell.angle_beta   90.00
_cell.angle_gamma   90.00
#
_symmetry.space_group_name_H-M   'P 1'
#
loop_
_entity.id
_entity.type
_entity.pdbx_description
1 polymer ?
#
loop_
_entity_poly.entity_id
_entity_poly.type
_entity_poly.pdbx_seq_one_letter_code
_entity_poly.pdbx_strand_id
1 'polypeptide(L)'
;MNKQDADVMVRLAREGKHISKIWAEDFPEYDYWEVYTEGYGSVEKSSVGVKRMITARLNKLAGTNKQKDHEELIEEINELIFHLYSRYKGSQQKSNEIRSIINNS
;
A
#
# COMPACT_ATOMS: atom_id res chain seq x y z
N MET A 1 3.44 -5.43 13.53
CA MET A 1 1.98 -5.54 13.74
C MET A 1 1.59 -6.92 14.24
N ASN A 2 0.65 -7.00 15.20
CA ASN A 2 0.12 -8.29 15.69
C ASN A 2 -1.16 -8.69 14.92
N LYS A 3 -1.57 -9.96 15.00
CA LYS A 3 -2.73 -10.50 14.25
C LYS A 3 -4.06 -9.83 14.65
N GLN A 4 -4.21 -9.48 15.92
CA GLN A 4 -5.42 -8.86 16.44
C GLN A 4 -5.59 -7.44 15.88
N ASP A 5 -4.51 -6.68 15.77
CA ASP A 5 -4.50 -5.35 15.17
C ASP A 5 -4.85 -5.41 13.68
N ALA A 6 -4.27 -6.37 12.95
CA ALA A 6 -4.58 -6.59 11.54
C ALA A 6 -6.07 -6.93 11.31
N ASP A 7 -6.64 -7.82 12.14
CA ASP A 7 -8.06 -8.19 12.07
C ASP A 7 -8.97 -6.97 12.34
N VAL A 8 -8.56 -6.06 13.23
CA VAL A 8 -9.28 -4.81 13.51
C VAL A 8 -9.17 -3.83 12.33
N MET A 9 -8.00 -3.69 11.71
CA MET A 9 -7.82 -2.84 10.53
C MET A 9 -8.69 -3.31 9.37
N VAL A 10 -8.72 -4.62 9.11
CA VAL A 10 -9.60 -5.23 8.09
C VAL A 10 -11.06 -4.93 8.40
N ARG A 11 -11.48 -5.05 9.67
CA ARG A 11 -12.85 -4.76 10.08
C ARG A 11 -13.21 -3.30 9.85
N LEU A 12 -12.38 -2.36 10.32
CA LEU A 12 -12.63 -0.92 10.19
C LEU A 12 -12.67 -0.49 8.71
N ALA A 13 -11.79 -1.05 7.89
CA ALA A 13 -11.81 -0.81 6.45
C ALA A 13 -13.11 -1.34 5.81
N ARG A 14 -13.59 -2.53 6.21
CA ARG A 14 -14.88 -3.08 5.76
C ARG A 14 -16.10 -2.27 6.23
N GLU A 15 -16.01 -1.66 7.40
CA GLU A 15 -17.02 -0.74 7.94
C GLU A 15 -17.01 0.63 7.23
N GLY A 16 -16.09 0.84 6.29
CA GLY A 16 -16.01 2.04 5.45
C GLY A 16 -15.16 3.17 6.06
N LYS A 17 -14.44 2.92 7.16
CA LYS A 17 -13.50 3.89 7.72
C LYS A 17 -12.32 4.06 6.75
N HIS A 18 -11.98 5.31 6.44
CA HIS A 18 -10.88 5.62 5.52
C HIS A 18 -9.53 5.17 6.11
N ILE A 19 -8.60 4.63 5.32
CA ILE A 19 -7.33 4.11 5.86
C ILE A 19 -6.52 5.20 6.56
N SER A 20 -6.47 6.43 6.01
CA SER A 20 -5.81 7.55 6.68
C SER A 20 -6.42 7.85 8.06
N LYS A 21 -7.71 7.55 8.25
CA LYS A 21 -8.39 7.66 9.55
C LYS A 21 -8.12 6.46 10.45
N ILE A 22 -8.06 5.26 9.89
CA ILE A 22 -7.68 4.06 10.66
C ILE A 22 -6.26 4.21 11.21
N TRP A 23 -5.33 4.71 10.39
CA TRP A 23 -3.98 5.01 10.82
C TRP A 23 -3.93 6.16 11.84
N ALA A 24 -4.45 7.34 11.49
CA ALA A 24 -4.29 8.51 12.34
C ALA A 24 -5.04 8.43 13.68
N GLU A 25 -6.15 7.68 13.74
CA GLU A 25 -7.03 7.64 14.92
C GLU A 25 -6.93 6.34 15.72
N ASP A 26 -6.73 5.18 15.07
CA ASP A 26 -6.79 3.88 15.75
C ASP A 26 -5.42 3.20 15.87
N PHE A 27 -4.49 3.49 14.95
CA PHE A 27 -3.19 2.81 14.84
C PHE A 27 -2.03 3.76 14.49
N PRO A 28 -1.88 4.92 15.18
CA PRO A 28 -0.85 5.91 14.86
C PRO A 28 0.57 5.42 15.20
N GLU A 29 0.70 4.39 16.02
CA GLU A 29 1.96 3.75 16.38
C GLU A 29 2.55 2.88 15.25
N TYR A 30 1.72 2.54 14.26
CA TYR A 30 2.15 1.78 13.10
C TYR A 30 2.50 2.70 11.94
N ASP A 31 3.34 2.21 11.04
CA ASP A 31 3.54 2.90 9.77
C ASP A 31 2.24 2.87 8.96
N TYR A 32 1.91 3.98 8.31
CA TYR A 32 0.72 4.10 7.47
C TYR A 32 0.59 2.95 6.47
N TRP A 33 1.71 2.47 5.93
CA TRP A 33 1.74 1.35 4.99
C TRP A 33 1.45 0.00 5.62
N GLU A 34 1.84 -0.20 6.87
CA GLU A 34 1.48 -1.42 7.58
C GLU A 34 -0.04 -1.46 7.79
N VAL A 35 -0.63 -0.34 8.20
CA VAL A 35 -2.08 -0.21 8.37
C VAL A 35 -2.83 -0.37 7.04
N TYR A 36 -2.33 0.25 5.99
CA TYR A 36 -2.85 0.13 4.63
C TYR A 36 -2.81 -1.32 4.12
N THR A 37 -1.68 -1.99 4.32
CA THR A 37 -1.44 -3.35 3.82
C THR A 37 -2.33 -4.37 4.51
N GLU A 38 -2.54 -4.23 5.83
CA GLU A 38 -3.41 -5.13 6.56
C GLU A 38 -4.88 -4.80 6.36
N GLY A 39 -5.27 -3.52 6.33
CA GLY A 39 -6.66 -3.09 6.14
C GLY A 39 -7.32 -3.57 4.84
N TYR A 40 -6.59 -3.60 3.72
CA TYR A 40 -7.13 -4.06 2.43
C TYR A 40 -6.93 -5.55 2.13
N GLY A 41 -6.19 -6.26 2.98
CA GLY A 41 -6.13 -7.71 2.95
C GLY A 41 -5.28 -8.32 1.82
N SER A 42 -4.65 -9.43 2.19
CA SER A 42 -3.83 -10.42 1.44
C SER A 42 -4.02 -10.68 -0.07
N VAL A 43 -5.01 -10.13 -0.77
CA VAL A 43 -5.16 -10.25 -2.24
C VAL A 43 -4.22 -9.28 -3.00
N GLU A 44 -3.70 -8.26 -2.31
CA GLU A 44 -3.03 -7.11 -2.93
C GLU A 44 -1.50 -7.08 -2.76
N LYS A 45 -0.89 -8.11 -2.16
CA LYS A 45 0.58 -8.26 -2.07
C LYS A 45 1.27 -8.50 -3.41
N SER A 46 0.59 -8.38 -4.55
CA SER A 46 1.17 -8.50 -5.89
C SER A 46 1.31 -7.14 -6.56
N SER A 47 2.31 -6.97 -7.43
CA SER A 47 2.45 -5.75 -8.23
C SER A 47 1.21 -5.45 -9.08
N VAL A 48 0.37 -6.47 -9.35
CA VAL A 48 -0.91 -6.33 -10.05
C VAL A 48 -1.98 -5.70 -9.15
N GLY A 49 -2.04 -6.10 -7.88
CA GLY A 49 -2.97 -5.51 -6.90
C GLY A 49 -2.72 -4.02 -6.72
N VAL A 50 -1.46 -3.64 -6.48
CA VAL A 50 -1.06 -2.23 -6.33
C VAL A 50 -1.37 -1.41 -7.59
N LYS A 51 -1.17 -1.96 -8.80
CA LYS A 51 -1.57 -1.29 -10.05
C LYS A 51 -3.07 -1.05 -10.14
N ARG A 52 -3.91 -2.02 -9.75
CA ARG A 52 -5.37 -1.83 -9.71
C ARG A 52 -5.78 -0.74 -8.73
N MET A 53 -5.11 -0.66 -7.58
CA MET A 53 -5.35 0.39 -6.59
C MET A 53 -5.00 1.79 -7.12
N ILE A 54 -3.87 1.92 -7.81
CA ILE A 54 -3.50 3.17 -8.50
C ILE A 54 -4.59 3.54 -9.52
N THR A 55 -5.04 2.60 -10.36
CA THR A 55 -6.13 2.85 -11.32
C THR A 55 -7.43 3.30 -10.65
N ALA A 56 -7.84 2.65 -9.57
CA ALA A 56 -9.05 3.02 -8.83
C ALA A 56 -8.96 4.45 -8.27
N ARG A 57 -7.79 4.83 -7.73
CA ARG A 57 -7.53 6.18 -7.21
C ARG A 57 -7.48 7.24 -8.29
N LEU A 58 -6.85 6.95 -9.43
CA LEU A 58 -6.85 7.84 -10.60
C LEU A 58 -8.28 8.09 -11.11
N ASN A 59 -9.13 7.07 -11.15
CA ASN A 59 -10.53 7.22 -11.53
C ASN A 59 -11.30 8.09 -10.52
N LYS A 60 -11.03 7.92 -9.21
CA LYS A 60 -11.63 8.75 -8.16
C LYS A 60 -11.13 10.21 -8.22
N LEU A 61 -9.85 10.41 -8.52
CA LEU A 61 -9.23 11.72 -8.70
C LEU A 61 -9.89 12.47 -9.87
N ALA A 62 -10.09 11.81 -11.00
CA ALA A 62 -10.76 12.39 -12.17
C ALA A 62 -12.22 12.78 -11.90
N GLY A 63 -12.87 12.14 -10.92
CA GLY A 63 -14.27 12.39 -10.57
C GLY A 63 -14.49 13.34 -9.39
N THR A 64 -13.43 13.79 -8.69
CA THR A 64 -13.57 14.65 -7.51
C THR A 64 -13.32 16.12 -7.83
N ASN A 65 -14.18 17.00 -7.31
CA ASN A 65 -14.05 18.46 -7.45
C ASN A 65 -13.56 19.14 -6.15
N LYS A 66 -13.24 18.35 -5.12
CA LYS A 66 -12.76 18.87 -3.84
C LYS A 66 -11.24 18.89 -3.83
N GLN A 67 -10.67 20.08 -3.67
CA GLN A 67 -9.22 20.28 -3.65
C GLN A 67 -8.51 19.41 -2.61
N LYS A 68 -9.07 19.30 -1.39
CA LYS A 68 -8.50 18.49 -0.32
C LYS A 68 -8.45 17.00 -0.69
N ASP A 69 -9.57 16.45 -1.17
CA ASP A 69 -9.65 15.05 -1.62
C ASP A 69 -8.69 14.81 -2.81
N HIS A 70 -8.47 15.82 -3.65
CA HIS A 70 -7.56 15.76 -4.78
C HIS A 70 -6.09 15.65 -4.34
N GLU A 71 -5.68 16.42 -3.34
CA GLU A 71 -4.33 16.36 -2.74
C GLU A 71 -4.08 15.02 -2.05
N GLU A 72 -5.02 14.55 -1.22
CA GLU A 72 -4.93 13.25 -0.53
C GLU A 72 -4.80 12.10 -1.54
N LEU A 73 -5.57 12.13 -2.63
CA LEU A 73 -5.51 11.09 -3.66
C LEU A 73 -4.19 11.11 -4.45
N ILE A 74 -3.63 12.29 -4.73
CA ILE A 74 -2.31 12.41 -5.38
C ILE A 74 -1.22 11.84 -4.48
N GLU A 75 -1.25 12.15 -3.18
CA GLU A 75 -0.29 11.64 -2.21
C GLU A 75 -0.35 10.11 -2.17
N GLU A 76 -1.55 9.53 -2.02
CA GLU A 76 -1.75 8.08 -2.04
C GLU A 76 -1.27 7.42 -3.35
N ILE A 77 -1.45 8.07 -4.51
CA ILE A 77 -0.98 7.53 -5.79
C ILE A 77 0.57 7.52 -5.85
N ASN A 78 1.22 8.62 -5.45
CA ASN A 78 2.68 8.71 -5.43
C ASN A 78 3.30 7.65 -4.52
N GLU A 79 2.69 7.50 -3.35
CA GLU A 79 2.98 6.48 -2.38
C GLU A 79 2.93 5.06 -2.98
N LEU A 80 1.86 4.72 -3.70
CA LEU A 80 1.71 3.40 -4.32
C LEU A 80 2.72 3.15 -5.44
N ILE A 81 3.07 4.19 -6.20
CA ILE A 81 4.11 4.12 -7.22
C ILE A 81 5.48 3.90 -6.55
N PHE A 82 5.78 4.59 -5.47
CA PHE A 82 7.02 4.43 -4.73
C PHE A 82 7.15 3.02 -4.13
N HIS A 83 6.06 2.46 -3.62
CA HIS A 83 6.01 1.06 -3.17
C HIS A 83 6.37 0.09 -4.30
N LEU A 84 5.79 0.27 -5.50
CA LEU A 84 6.12 -0.55 -6.68
C LEU A 84 7.61 -0.44 -7.05
N TYR A 85 8.16 0.77 -7.03
CA TYR A 85 9.57 1.01 -7.34
C TYR A 85 10.51 0.34 -6.33
N SER A 86 10.24 0.53 -5.03
CA SER A 86 11.04 -0.04 -3.94
C SER A 86 11.04 -1.56 -3.98
N ARG A 87 9.87 -2.17 -4.27
CA ARG A 87 9.77 -3.61 -4.47
C ARG A 87 10.57 -4.09 -5.67
N TYR A 88 10.49 -3.38 -6.80
CA TYR A 88 11.25 -3.73 -7.99
C TYR A 88 12.77 -3.68 -7.72
N LYS A 89 13.25 -2.63 -7.04
CA LYS A 89 14.65 -2.51 -6.61
C LYS A 89 15.08 -3.67 -5.73
N GLY A 90 14.25 -4.04 -4.73
CA GLY A 90 14.52 -5.19 -3.86
C GLY A 90 14.54 -6.53 -4.61
N SER A 91 13.64 -6.73 -5.58
CA SER A 91 13.64 -7.92 -6.44
C SER A 91 14.89 -8.01 -7.33
N GLN A 92 15.36 -6.88 -7.87
CA GLN A 92 16.62 -6.83 -8.64
C GLN A 92 17.83 -7.18 -7.78
N GLN A 93 17.90 -6.65 -6.56
CA GLN A 93 18.97 -6.97 -5.63
C GLN A 93 19.03 -8.46 -5.31
N LYS A 94 17.89 -9.08 -4.98
CA LYS A 94 17.80 -10.54 -4.76
C LYS A 94 18.22 -11.34 -5.99
N SER A 95 17.82 -10.91 -7.19
CA SER A 95 18.23 -11.57 -8.43
C SER A 95 19.74 -11.50 -8.65
N ASN A 96 20.38 -10.38 -8.29
CA ASN A 96 21.83 -10.21 -8.40
C ASN A 96 22.57 -11.08 -7.38
N GLU A 97 22.06 -11.18 -6.15
CA GLU A 97 22.60 -12.08 -5.12
C GLU A 97 22.56 -13.54 -5.58
N ILE A 98 21.43 -14.00 -6.13
CA ILE A 98 21.30 -15.36 -6.69
C ILE A 98 22.31 -15.58 -7.83
N ARG A 99 22.44 -14.62 -8.76
CA ARG A 99 23.43 -14.72 -9.85
C ARG A 99 24.86 -14.79 -9.32
N SER A 100 25.20 -14.02 -8.29
CA SER A 100 26.52 -14.07 -7.66
C SER A 100 26.82 -15.44 -7.06
N ILE A 101 25.83 -16.08 -6.42
CA ILE A 101 25.99 -17.43 -5.86
C ILE A 101 26.17 -18.46 -6.98
N ILE A 102 25.33 -18.42 -8.02
CA ILE A 102 25.37 -19.37 -9.14
C ILE A 102 26.67 -19.24 -9.94
N ASN A 103 27.13 -18.02 -10.21
CA ASN A 103 28.30 -17.79 -11.06
C ASN A 103 29.65 -17.90 -10.31
N ASN A 104 29.63 -17.98 -8.97
CA ASN A 104 30.80 -18.26 -8.14
C ASN A 104 30.85 -19.73 -7.64
N SER A 105 29.99 -20.60 -8.20
CA SER A 105 29.98 -22.06 -8.00
C SER A 105 30.45 -22.76 -9.27
#